data_AF-A0A9E4PYA2-F1
#
_entry.id   AF-A0A9E4PYA2-F1
#
_cell.length_a   1.000
_cell.length_b   1.000
_cell.length_c   1.000
_cell.angle_alpha   90.00
_cell.angle_beta   90.00
_cell.angle_gamma   90.00
#
_symmetry.space_group_name_H-M   'P 1'
#
loop_
_entity.id
_entity.type
_entity.pdbx_description
1 polymer ?
#
loop_
_entity_poly.entity_id
_entity_poly.type
_entity_poly.pdbx_seq_one_letter_code
_entity_poly.pdbx_strand_id
1 'polypeptide(L)' 'DAALMMQLGVEGVFVGSGIFKSSNPSLMANAIVKATTHFQDPDIIAEVSKGLGKAMPGLDISTMPEDEKLSTRGW' A
#
# COMPACT_ATOMS: atom_id res chain seq x y z
N ASP A 1 -2.26 -4.35 1.57
CA ASP A 1 -2.57 -3.69 0.28
C ASP A 1 -1.89 -4.34 -0.90
N ALA A 2 -0.56 -4.39 -0.96
CA ALA A 2 0.13 -5.00 -2.11
C ALA A 2 -0.35 -6.44 -2.40
N ALA A 3 -0.43 -7.30 -1.38
CA ALA A 3 -0.97 -8.65 -1.52
C ALA A 3 -2.43 -8.69 -2.01
N LEU A 4 -3.28 -7.77 -1.55
CA LEU A 4 -4.68 -7.68 -1.98
C LEU A 4 -4.75 -7.39 -3.50
N MET A 5 -3.96 -6.45 -3.99
CA MET A 5 -3.94 -6.13 -5.43
C MET A 5 -3.55 -7.36 -6.25
N MET A 6 -2.55 -8.12 -5.80
CA MET A 6 -2.15 -9.38 -6.46
C MET A 6 -3.28 -10.42 -6.45
N GLN A 7 -4.03 -10.55 -5.34
CA GLN A 7 -5.20 -11.43 -5.25
C GLN A 7 -6.34 -11.02 -6.19
N LEU A 8 -6.46 -9.73 -6.51
CA LEU A 8 -7.41 -9.21 -7.51
C LEU A 8 -6.95 -9.44 -8.96
N GLY A 9 -5.78 -10.06 -9.17
CA GLY A 9 -5.28 -10.47 -10.48
C GLY A 9 -4.42 -9.44 -11.21
N VAL A 10 -3.86 -8.44 -10.51
CA VAL A 10 -2.89 -7.54 -11.14
C VAL A 10 -1.54 -8.24 -11.36
N GLU A 11 -0.80 -7.81 -12.39
CA GLU A 11 0.53 -8.35 -12.71
C GLU A 11 1.63 -7.76 -11.81
N GLY A 12 1.38 -6.62 -11.17
CA GLY A 12 2.33 -5.95 -10.28
C GLY A 12 1.75 -4.72 -9.59
N VAL A 13 2.49 -4.17 -8.64
CA VAL A 13 2.08 -3.03 -7.81
C VAL A 13 3.12 -1.93 -7.88
N PHE A 14 2.68 -0.70 -8.15
CA PHE A 14 3.52 0.51 -8.07
C PHE A 14 3.35 1.18 -6.71
N VAL A 15 4.47 1.42 -6.01
CA VAL A 15 4.46 2.12 -4.72
C VAL A 15 5.56 3.17 -4.68
N GLY A 16 5.17 4.43 -4.44
CA GLY A 16 6.09 5.53 -4.22
C GLY A 16 5.99 6.08 -2.79
N SER A 17 4.98 6.91 -2.56
CA SER A 17 4.79 7.64 -1.30
C SER A 17 4.61 6.71 -0.09
N GLY A 18 3.93 5.57 -0.25
CA GLY A 18 3.76 4.58 0.82
C GLY A 18 5.08 4.03 1.38
N ILE A 19 6.16 4.01 0.58
CA ILE A 19 7.51 3.63 1.03
C ILE A 19 8.22 4.86 1.61
N PHE A 20 8.40 5.90 0.80
CA PHE A 20 9.32 7.01 1.14
C PHE A 20 8.77 7.99 2.18
N LYS A 21 7.45 8.04 2.39
CA LYS A 21 6.82 8.83 3.46
C LYS A 21 6.45 7.99 4.69
N SER A 22 6.86 6.72 4.75
CA SER A 22 6.74 5.90 5.96
C SER A 22 7.84 6.25 6.96
N SER A 23 7.68 5.85 8.23
CA SER A 23 8.72 6.07 9.25
C SER A 23 9.98 5.24 9.05
N ASN A 24 9.90 4.11 8.32
CA ASN A 24 11.04 3.26 8.01
C ASN A 24 10.96 2.76 6.55
N PRO A 25 11.42 3.57 5.58
CA PRO A 25 11.27 3.25 4.15
C PRO A 25 11.90 1.93 3.74
N SER A 26 13.08 1.59 4.27
CA SER A 26 13.78 0.34 3.90
C SER A 26 12.99 -0.89 4.36
N LEU A 27 12.50 -0.89 5.60
CA LEU A 27 11.69 -1.97 6.13
C LEU A 27 10.35 -2.10 5.39
N MET A 28 9.68 -0.96 5.13
CA MET A 28 8.42 -0.91 4.38
C MET A 28 8.59 -1.45 2.96
N ALA A 29 9.65 -1.05 2.25
CA ALA A 29 9.94 -1.56 0.91
C ALA A 29 10.15 -3.08 0.90
N ASN A 30 10.92 -3.60 1.86
CA ASN A 30 11.17 -5.04 1.97
C ASN A 30 9.87 -5.82 2.25
N ALA A 31 9.02 -5.29 3.14
CA ALA A 31 7.74 -5.88 3.45
C ALA A 31 6.78 -5.89 2.25
N ILE A 32 6.71 -4.79 1.49
CA ILE A 32 5.89 -4.70 0.27
C ILE A 32 6.36 -5.70 -0.78
N VAL A 33 7.67 -5.81 -1.02
CA VAL A 33 8.23 -6.78 -1.99
C VAL A 33 7.84 -8.20 -1.58
N LYS A 34 8.07 -8.59 -0.32
CA LYS A 34 7.70 -9.92 0.18
C LYS A 34 6.20 -10.16 0.12
N ALA A 35 5.37 -9.16 0.46
CA ALA A 35 3.92 -9.27 0.40
C ALA A 35 3.40 -9.42 -1.03
N THR A 36 4.03 -8.76 -2.01
CA THR A 36 3.72 -8.94 -3.43
C THR A 36 4.12 -10.32 -3.92
N THR A 37 5.30 -10.82 -3.55
CA THR A 37 5.79 -12.14 -3.98
C THR A 37 5.01 -13.30 -3.36
N HIS A 38 4.65 -13.20 -2.08
CA HIS A 38 4.02 -14.27 -1.30
C HIS A 38 2.54 -13.97 -0.98
N PHE A 39 1.83 -13.30 -1.90
CA PHE A 39 0.48 -12.79 -1.67
C PHE A 39 -0.59 -13.85 -1.34
N GLN A 40 -0.29 -15.13 -1.55
CA GLN A 40 -1.17 -16.27 -1.24
C GLN A 40 -0.84 -16.94 0.12
N ASP A 41 0.24 -16.54 0.79
CA ASP A 41 0.67 -17.12 2.06
C ASP A 41 0.29 -16.17 3.22
N PRO A 42 -0.83 -16.41 3.93
CA PRO A 42 -1.29 -15.52 4.98
C PRO A 42 -0.32 -15.40 6.16
N ASP A 43 0.50 -16.43 6.43
CA ASP A 43 1.47 -16.42 7.53
C ASP A 43 2.64 -15.48 7.21
N ILE A 44 3.14 -15.53 5.97
CA ILE A 44 4.16 -14.57 5.51
C ILE A 44 3.60 -13.15 5.52
N ILE A 45 2.37 -12.92 5.04
CA ILE A 45 1.75 -11.59 5.05
C ILE A 45 1.63 -11.05 6.47
N ALA A 46 1.17 -11.88 7.42
CA ALA A 46 1.06 -11.51 8.82
C ALA A 46 2.42 -11.17 9.43
N GLU A 47 3.47 -11.94 9.11
CA GLU A 47 4.82 -11.71 9.63
C GLU A 47 5.43 -10.42 9.11
N VAL A 48 5.41 -10.19 7.79
CA VAL A 48 6.01 -8.97 7.20
C VAL A 48 5.23 -7.69 7.51
N SER A 49 4.00 -7.81 8.01
CA SER A 49 3.19 -6.66 8.43
C SER A 49 3.52 -6.17 9.85
N LYS A 50 4.31 -6.92 10.61
CA LYS A 50 4.68 -6.57 12.00
C LYS A 50 5.81 -5.54 12.04
N GLY A 51 5.75 -4.64 13.03
CA GLY A 51 6.89 -3.77 13.36
C GLY A 51 7.27 -2.74 12.28
N LEU A 52 6.41 -2.48 11.29
CA LEU A 52 6.71 -1.57 10.17
C LEU A 52 6.81 -0.09 10.57
N GLY A 53 6.32 0.26 11.76
CA GLY A 53 6.22 1.64 12.22
C GLY A 53 5.00 2.36 11.63
N LYS A 54 5.06 3.69 11.55
CA LYS A 54 3.97 4.51 11.02
C LYS A 54 4.00 4.49 9.49
N ALA A 55 2.87 4.13 8.90
CA ALA A 55 2.62 4.32 7.48
C ALA A 55 2.48 5.81 7.14
N MET A 56 2.53 6.13 5.85
CA MET A 56 2.22 7.46 5.34
C MET A 56 0.80 7.88 5.76
N PRO A 57 0.58 9.13 6.20
CA PRO A 57 -0.76 9.67 6.40
C PRO A 57 -1.53 9.73 5.08
N GLY A 58 -2.74 9.15 5.04
CA GLY A 58 -3.66 9.31 3.93
C GLY A 58 -4.36 10.68 3.95
N LEU A 59 -4.83 11.12 2.79
CA LEU A 59 -5.75 12.24 2.65
C LEU A 59 -7.14 11.67 2.31
N ASP A 60 -8.17 12.18 2.95
CA ASP A 60 -9.56 11.78 2.68
C ASP A 60 -10.06 12.47 1.41
N ILE A 61 -10.64 11.70 0.49
CA ILE A 61 -11.16 12.21 -0.79
C ILE A 61 -12.26 13.27 -0.62
N SER A 62 -13.02 13.21 0.47
CA SER A 62 -14.06 14.19 0.80
C SER A 62 -13.50 15.57 1.10
N THR A 63 -12.22 15.65 1.50
CA THR A 63 -11.52 16.89 1.82
C THR A 63 -10.73 17.46 0.63
N MET A 64 -10.61 16.70 -0.46
CA MET A 64 -9.85 17.11 -1.64
C MET A 64 -10.64 18.12 -2.51
N PRO A 65 -9.97 19.17 -3.04
CA PRO A 65 -10.55 20.04 -4.06
C PRO A 65 -11.02 19.25 -5.31
N GLU A 66 -12.08 19.72 -5.96
CA GLU A 66 -12.66 19.03 -7.13
C GLU A 66 -11.68 18.91 -8.31
N ASP A 67 -10.79 19.88 -8.49
CA ASP A 67 -9.78 19.89 -9.55
C ASP A 67 -8.61 18.93 -9.30
N GLU A 68 -8.44 18.46 -8.07
CA GLU A 68 -7.45 17.43 -7.71
C GLU A 68 -8.02 16.00 -7.77
N LYS A 69 -9.34 15.84 -7.89
CA LYS A 69 -9.98 14.51 -7.96
C LYS A 69 -9.81 13.90 -9.34
N LEU A 70 -9.37 12.64 -9.37
CA LEU A 70 -9.25 11.84 -10.61
C LEU A 70 -10.61 11.54 -11.26
N SER A 71 -11.70 11.52 -10.49
CA SER A 71 -13.07 11.29 -10.94
C SER A 71 -14.05 12.00 -10.02
N THR A 72 -15.07 12.63 -10.60
CA THR A 72 -16.18 13.28 -9.86
C THR A 72 -17.36 12.33 -9.59
N ARG A 73 -17.28 11.09 -10.06
CA ARG A 73 -18.28 10.02 -9.88
C ARG A 73 -17.72 8.93 -8.97
N GLY A 74 -18.52 8.49 -8.00
CA GLY A 74 -18.11 7.60 -6.90
C GLY A 74 -18.33 8.28 -5.54
N TRP A 75 -18.66 7.49 -4.51
CA TRP A 75 -18.83 7.96 -3.13
C TRP A 75 -17.49 8.24 -2.45
#